data_AF-A0A1I2YBM0-F1
#
_entry.id   AF-A0A1I2YBM0-F1
#
_cell.length_a   1.000
_cell.length_b   1.000
_cell.length_c   1.000
_cell.angle_alpha   90.00
_cell.angle_beta   90.00
_cell.angle_gamma   90.00
#
_symmetry.space_group_name_H-M   'P 1'
#
loop_
_entity.id
_entity.type
_entity.pdbx_description
1 polymer ?
#
loop_
_entity_poly.entity_id
_entity_poly.type
_entity_poly.pdbx_seq_one_letter_code
_entity_poly.pdbx_strand_id
1 'polypeptide(L)'
;MAATVANAEAYFATQVLHNDEWVAADPTQKQRALANAKAQLYRIYRNFNDAEKPLPDEAVFEQSLWLLRIDDTLRKAEMGVKIISVAGVQIAVDKAAQTVAPQAVLIIGRRVGRAV
;
A
#
# COMPACT_ATOMS: atom_id res chain seq x y z
N MET A 1 -17.30 -4.97 -3.29
CA MET A 1 -16.89 -5.29 -4.68
C MET A 1 -15.52 -5.95 -4.61
N ALA A 2 -15.01 -6.56 -5.68
CA ALA A 2 -13.63 -7.04 -5.68
C ALA A 2 -12.71 -5.90 -6.16
N ALA A 3 -11.62 -5.63 -5.45
CA ALA A 3 -10.56 -4.74 -5.91
C ALA A 3 -9.97 -5.26 -7.24
N THR A 4 -10.26 -4.58 -8.35
CA THR A 4 -9.71 -4.88 -9.69
C THR A 4 -8.76 -3.77 -10.14
N VAL A 5 -7.90 -4.06 -11.12
CA VAL A 5 -6.99 -3.07 -11.71
C VAL A 5 -7.75 -1.88 -12.30
N ALA A 6 -8.88 -2.12 -12.97
CA ALA A 6 -9.70 -1.06 -13.55
C ALA A 6 -10.29 -0.12 -12.49
N ASN A 7 -10.76 -0.67 -11.35
CA ASN A 7 -11.27 0.13 -10.24
C ASN A 7 -10.15 0.95 -9.59
N ALA A 8 -8.96 0.36 -9.46
CA ALA A 8 -7.78 1.07 -8.95
C ALA A 8 -7.37 2.22 -9.88
N GLU A 9 -7.38 2.02 -11.20
CA GLU A 9 -7.08 3.07 -12.19
C GLU A 9 -8.08 4.23 -12.12
N ALA A 10 -9.38 3.93 -12.01
CA ALA A 10 -10.40 4.97 -11.83
C ALA A 10 -10.23 5.75 -10.51
N TYR A 11 -9.88 5.04 -9.43
CA TYR A 11 -9.60 5.67 -8.14
C TYR A 11 -8.37 6.58 -8.22
N PHE A 12 -7.26 6.10 -8.77
CA PHE A 12 -6.02 6.87 -8.85
C PHE A 12 -6.15 8.08 -9.79
N ALA A 13 -6.95 7.99 -10.85
CA ALA A 13 -7.19 9.12 -11.75
C ALA A 13 -8.00 10.25 -11.11
N THR A 14 -8.77 9.97 -10.07
CA THR A 14 -9.72 10.92 -9.46
C THR A 14 -9.32 11.39 -8.07
N GLN A 15 -8.66 10.53 -7.29
CA GLN A 15 -8.41 10.76 -5.85
C GLN A 15 -6.92 10.90 -5.51
N VAL A 16 -6.01 10.50 -6.40
CA VAL A 16 -4.57 10.43 -6.08
C VAL A 16 -3.74 11.28 -7.04
N LEU A 17 -3.18 12.37 -6.49
CA LEU A 17 -2.40 13.34 -7.25
C LEU A 17 -1.06 12.79 -7.74
N HIS A 18 -0.38 12.00 -6.92
CA HIS A 18 0.90 11.38 -7.25
C HIS A 18 0.66 9.90 -7.45
N ASN A 19 0.56 9.45 -8.69
CA ASN A 19 0.34 8.05 -9.06
C ASN A 19 1.32 7.57 -10.14
N ASP A 20 2.43 8.29 -10.33
CA ASP A 20 3.42 8.03 -11.38
C ASP A 20 3.96 6.60 -11.34
N GLU A 21 4.16 6.05 -10.14
CA GLU A 21 4.64 4.67 -9.96
C GLU A 21 3.62 3.63 -10.43
N TRP A 22 2.32 3.94 -10.31
CA TRP A 22 1.26 3.09 -10.83
C TRP A 22 1.15 3.21 -12.36
N VAL A 23 1.28 4.42 -12.90
CA VAL A 23 1.24 4.67 -14.35
C VAL A 23 2.42 3.99 -15.06
N ALA A 24 3.60 4.00 -14.45
CA ALA A 24 4.80 3.38 -14.99
C ALA A 24 4.84 1.84 -14.85
N ALA A 25 4.00 1.25 -14.00
CA ALA A 25 4.01 -0.19 -13.74
C ALA A 25 3.29 -1.01 -14.82
N ASP A 26 3.84 -2.18 -15.13
CA ASP A 26 3.24 -3.12 -16.08
C ASP A 26 1.90 -3.68 -15.55
N PRO A 27 0.98 -4.12 -16.42
CA PRO A 27 -0.30 -4.72 -16.01
C PRO A 27 -0.12 -5.92 -15.05
N THR A 28 0.92 -6.73 -15.27
CA THR A 28 1.26 -7.86 -14.41
C THR A 28 1.78 -7.42 -13.04
N GLN A 29 2.54 -6.31 -12.99
CA GLN A 29 3.01 -5.72 -11.74
C GLN A 29 1.86 -5.10 -10.95
N LYS A 30 0.96 -4.36 -11.61
CA LYS A 30 -0.27 -3.81 -10.99
C LYS A 30 -1.12 -4.90 -10.33
N GLN A 31 -1.31 -6.02 -11.03
CA GLN A 31 -2.07 -7.15 -10.49
C GLN A 31 -1.38 -7.80 -9.28
N ARG A 32 -0.06 -7.98 -9.34
CA ARG A 32 0.73 -8.50 -8.20
C ARG A 32 0.73 -7.54 -7.01
N ALA A 33 0.83 -6.24 -7.26
CA ALA A 33 0.80 -5.21 -6.23
C ALA A 33 -0.56 -5.23 -5.48
N LEU A 34 -1.67 -5.33 -6.20
CA LEU A 34 -3.00 -5.48 -5.58
C LEU A 34 -3.13 -6.76 -4.77
N ALA A 35 -2.68 -7.90 -5.30
CA ALA A 35 -2.73 -9.17 -4.59
C ALA A 35 -1.90 -9.13 -3.30
N ASN A 36 -0.68 -8.56 -3.36
CA ASN A 36 0.19 -8.39 -2.21
C ASN A 36 -0.39 -7.41 -1.20
N ALA A 37 -0.94 -6.27 -1.64
CA ALA A 37 -1.60 -5.29 -0.79
C ALA A 37 -2.77 -5.92 -0.01
N LYS A 38 -3.65 -6.66 -0.72
CA LYS A 38 -4.77 -7.38 -0.09
C LYS A 38 -4.25 -8.36 0.96
N ALA A 39 -3.29 -9.22 0.61
CA ALA A 39 -2.72 -10.20 1.51
C ALA A 39 -2.06 -9.56 2.75
N GLN A 40 -1.33 -8.45 2.57
CA GLN A 40 -0.67 -7.73 3.65
C GLN A 40 -1.67 -7.09 4.61
N LEU A 41 -2.69 -6.40 4.08
CA LEU A 41 -3.72 -5.76 4.91
C LEU A 41 -4.50 -6.77 5.73
N TYR A 42 -4.93 -7.90 5.14
CA TYR A 42 -5.61 -8.96 5.90
C TYR A 42 -4.74 -9.61 6.98
N ARG A 43 -3.42 -9.72 6.75
CA ARG A 43 -2.48 -10.22 7.79
C ARG A 43 -2.35 -9.26 8.96
N ILE A 44 -2.36 -7.96 8.70
CA ILE A 44 -2.16 -6.90 9.72
C ILE A 44 -3.45 -6.63 10.49
N TYR A 45 -4.56 -6.51 9.76
CA TYR A 45 -5.90 -6.21 10.25
C TYR A 45 -6.75 -7.48 10.35
N ARG A 46 -6.35 -8.37 11.28
CA ARG A 46 -7.02 -9.66 11.53
C ARG A 46 -8.50 -9.56 11.92
N ASN A 47 -8.97 -8.37 12.28
CA ASN A 47 -10.37 -8.11 12.61
C ASN A 47 -11.26 -7.99 11.36
N PHE A 48 -10.67 -7.98 10.16
CA PHE A 48 -11.37 -7.95 8.89
C PHE A 48 -11.28 -9.33 8.24
N ASN A 49 -12.36 -9.73 7.57
CA ASN A 49 -12.47 -11.00 6.88
C ASN A 49 -13.23 -10.78 5.57
N ASP A 50 -12.73 -11.33 4.47
CA ASP A 50 -13.31 -11.18 3.13
C ASP A 50 -14.79 -11.61 3.08
N ALA A 51 -15.21 -12.54 3.95
CA ALA A 51 -16.57 -13.06 4.00
C ALA A 51 -17.57 -12.19 4.79
N GLU A 52 -17.17 -11.62 5.94
CA GLU A 52 -18.10 -10.96 6.87
C GLU A 52 -17.84 -9.46 7.04
N LYS A 53 -16.59 -9.03 6.86
CA LYS A 53 -16.16 -7.65 7.04
C LYS A 53 -14.99 -7.35 6.09
N PRO A 54 -15.26 -7.18 4.79
CA PRO A 54 -14.22 -6.92 3.81
C PRO A 54 -13.52 -5.60 4.12
N LEU A 55 -12.24 -5.53 3.80
CA LEU A 55 -11.50 -4.27 3.84
C LEU A 55 -12.04 -3.29 2.79
N PRO A 56 -12.02 -1.97 3.04
CA PRO A 56 -12.32 -0.98 2.03
C PRO A 56 -11.40 -1.15 0.81
N ASP A 57 -11.97 -1.15 -0.38
CA ASP A 57 -11.21 -1.34 -1.63
C ASP A 57 -10.20 -0.19 -1.82
N GLU A 58 -10.54 1.02 -1.38
CA GLU A 58 -9.68 2.21 -1.41
C GLU A 58 -8.39 2.02 -0.60
N ALA A 59 -8.48 1.34 0.55
CA ALA A 59 -7.30 1.07 1.37
C ALA A 59 -6.35 0.06 0.68
N VAL A 60 -6.92 -0.88 -0.08
CA VAL A 60 -6.14 -1.83 -0.88
C VAL A 60 -5.43 -1.10 -2.02
N PHE A 61 -6.10 -0.13 -2.66
CA PHE A 61 -5.49 0.69 -3.71
C PHE A 61 -4.31 1.51 -3.17
N GLU A 62 -4.51 2.26 -2.09
CA GLU A 62 -3.45 3.03 -1.44
C GLU A 62 -2.26 2.16 -1.01
N GLN A 63 -2.53 0.97 -0.46
CA GLN A 63 -1.48 0.03 -0.08
C GLN A 63 -0.72 -0.50 -1.31
N SER A 64 -1.41 -0.75 -2.43
CA SER A 64 -0.77 -1.24 -3.64
C SER A 64 0.18 -0.21 -4.27
N LEU A 65 -0.21 1.06 -4.29
CA LEU A 65 0.64 2.17 -4.71
C LEU A 65 1.86 2.33 -3.78
N TRP A 66 1.63 2.21 -2.47
CA TRP A 66 2.70 2.27 -1.48
C TRP A 66 3.75 1.16 -1.65
N LEU A 67 3.31 -0.06 -1.97
CA LEU A 67 4.22 -1.17 -2.27
C LEU A 67 5.11 -0.91 -3.50
N LEU A 68 4.53 -0.33 -4.56
CA LEU A 68 5.30 0.04 -5.76
C LEU A 68 6.36 1.10 -5.44
N ARG A 69 6.00 2.10 -4.62
CA ARG A 69 6.95 3.11 -4.14
C ARG A 69 8.07 2.49 -3.33
N ILE A 70 7.74 1.59 -2.41
CA ILE A 70 8.74 0.95 -1.57
C ILE A 70 9.70 0.12 -2.42
N ASP A 71 9.23 -0.62 -3.44
CA ASP A 71 10.11 -1.42 -4.30
C ASP A 71 11.22 -0.56 -4.94
N ASP A 72 10.86 0.61 -5.48
CA ASP A 72 11.85 1.55 -6.04
C ASP A 72 12.81 2.08 -4.95
N THR A 73 12.31 2.35 -3.75
CA THR A 73 13.17 2.77 -2.63
C THR A 73 14.09 1.67 -2.11
N LEU A 74 13.66 0.40 -2.11
CA LEU A 74 14.46 -0.74 -1.70
C LEU A 74 15.61 -0.96 -2.69
N ARG A 75 15.35 -0.87 -3.99
CA ARG A 75 16.41 -0.91 -5.01
C ARG A 75 17.45 0.19 -4.81
N LYS A 76 17.01 1.41 -4.48
CA LYS A 76 17.93 2.52 -4.13
C LYS A 76 18.70 2.25 -2.84
N ALA A 77 18.11 1.53 -1.90
CA ALA A 77 18.78 1.16 -0.66
C ALA A 77 19.84 0.08 -0.83
N GLU A 78 19.67 -0.85 -1.77
CA GLU A 78 20.72 -1.80 -2.18
C GLU A 78 21.96 -1.08 -2.73
N MET A 79 21.82 0.17 -3.20
CA MET A 79 22.94 1.05 -3.56
C MET A 79 23.57 1.80 -2.37
N GLY A 80 23.24 1.42 -1.12
CA GLY A 80 23.83 1.97 0.10
C GLY A 80 23.04 3.08 0.79
N VAL A 81 21.81 3.39 0.34
CA VAL A 81 20.94 4.40 0.96
C VAL A 81 20.21 3.82 2.18
N LYS A 82 20.50 4.31 3.40
CA LYS A 82 19.96 3.74 4.66
C LYS A 82 18.70 4.42 5.20
N ILE A 83 18.42 5.66 4.81
CA ILE A 83 17.28 6.46 5.27
C ILE A 83 16.69 7.19 4.06
N ILE A 84 15.40 7.04 3.84
CA ILE A 84 14.68 7.72 2.74
C ILE A 84 13.48 8.45 3.34
N SER A 85 13.27 9.70 2.90
CA SER A 85 12.07 10.48 3.20
C SER A 85 11.08 10.32 2.06
N VAL A 86 9.92 9.70 2.33
CA VAL A 86 8.83 9.57 1.36
C VAL A 86 7.65 10.38 1.86
N ALA A 87 7.24 11.40 1.11
CA ALA A 87 6.14 12.31 1.46
C ALA A 87 6.23 12.90 2.89
N GLY A 88 7.45 13.25 3.34
CA GLY A 88 7.70 13.81 4.68
C GLY A 88 7.82 12.79 5.81
N VAL A 89 7.61 11.50 5.54
CA VAL A 89 7.80 10.41 6.51
C VAL A 89 9.20 9.83 6.35
N GLN A 90 10.01 9.88 7.40
CA GLN A 90 11.31 9.19 7.43
C GLN A 90 11.09 7.71 7.72
N ILE A 91 11.54 6.85 6.81
CA ILE A 91 11.42 5.40 6.96
C ILE A 91 12.81 4.80 6.92
N ALA A 92 13.15 4.03 7.96
CA ALA A 92 14.31 3.15 7.94
C ALA A 92 14.02 2.02 6.93
N VAL A 93 14.89 1.88 5.94
CA VAL A 93 14.69 0.95 4.80
C VAL A 93 14.41 -0.47 5.27
N ASP A 94 15.10 -0.96 6.31
CA ASP A 94 14.91 -2.31 6.89
C ASP A 94 13.45 -2.60 7.32
N LYS A 95 12.66 -1.56 7.60
CA LYS A 95 11.26 -1.70 8.01
C LYS A 95 10.28 -1.29 6.92
N ALA A 96 10.74 -0.71 5.81
CA ALA A 96 9.88 -0.16 4.76
C ALA A 96 8.90 -1.19 4.20
N ALA A 97 9.38 -2.41 3.89
CA ALA A 97 8.55 -3.50 3.37
C ALA A 97 7.41 -3.94 4.31
N GLN A 98 7.50 -3.65 5.61
CA GLN A 98 6.49 -4.03 6.61
C GLN A 98 5.52 -2.89 6.95
N THR A 99 5.65 -1.71 6.31
CA THR A 99 4.79 -0.56 6.61
C THR A 99 3.48 -0.61 5.84
N VAL A 100 2.40 -0.19 6.50
CA VAL A 100 1.11 0.10 5.87
C VAL A 100 1.13 1.54 5.37
N ALA A 101 0.55 1.78 4.20
CA ALA A 101 0.40 3.10 3.63
C ALA A 101 -0.32 4.03 4.63
N PRO A 102 0.19 5.24 4.90
CA PRO A 102 -0.45 6.17 5.82
C PRO A 102 -1.92 6.44 5.49
N GLN A 103 -2.25 6.56 4.20
CA GLN A 103 -3.63 6.76 3.73
C GLN A 103 -4.51 5.53 3.97
N ALA A 104 -3.99 4.32 3.74
CA ALA A 104 -4.72 3.09 4.06
C ALA A 104 -5.03 2.98 5.56
N VAL A 105 -4.12 3.44 6.43
CA VAL A 105 -4.37 3.49 7.88
C VAL A 105 -5.48 4.49 8.24
N LEU A 106 -5.56 5.63 7.56
CA LEU A 106 -6.63 6.60 7.77
C LEU A 106 -8.00 6.05 7.33
N ILE A 107 -8.05 5.35 6.19
CA ILE A 107 -9.27 4.76 5.64
C ILE A 107 -9.77 3.61 6.52
N ILE A 108 -8.89 2.70 6.94
CA ILE A 108 -9.27 1.54 7.78
C ILE A 108 -9.52 1.98 9.23
N GLY A 109 -8.87 3.05 9.67
CA GLY A 109 -8.81 3.48 11.06
C GLY A 109 -7.57 2.95 11.79
N ARG A 110 -7.20 3.63 12.89
CA ARG A 110 -6.09 3.21 13.75
C ARG A 110 -6.35 1.79 14.26
N ARG A 111 -5.30 0.97 14.29
CA ARG A 111 -5.31 -0.35 14.92
C ARG A 111 -5.75 -0.20 16.37
N VAL A 112 -7.01 -0.51 16.69
CA VAL A 112 -7.48 -0.53 18.08
C VAL A 112 -6.87 -1.77 18.73
N GLY A 113 -5.76 -1.56 19.45
CA GLY A 113 -5.09 -2.61 20.24
C GLY A 113 -3.59 -2.72 20.02
N ARG A 114 -2.82 -1.89 20.74
CA ARG A 114 -2.00 -2.32 21.88
C ARG A 114 -1.55 -1.08 22.66
N ALA A 115 -2.40 -0.65 23.60
CA ALA A 115 -1.89 0.04 24.77
C ALA A 115 -1.38 -1.06 25.70
N VAL A 116 -0.08 -1.30 25.66
CA VAL A 116 0.70 -1.84 26.78
C VAL A 116 2.04 -1.14 26.75
#